data_AF-A0A1I6IT22-F1
#
_entry.id   AF-A0A1I6IT22-F1
#
_cell.length_a   1.000
_cell.length_b   1.000
_cell.length_c   1.000
_cell.angle_alpha   90.00
_cell.angle_beta   90.00
_cell.angle_gamma   90.00
#
_symmetry.space_group_name_H-M   'P 1'
#
loop_
_entity.id
_entity.type
_entity.pdbx_description
1 polymer ?
#
loop_
_entity_poly.entity_id
_entity_poly.type
_entity_poly.pdbx_seq_one_letter_code
_entity_poly.pdbx_strand_id
1 'polypeptide(L)'
;MSVDDETRARVEALYDHLAATAERPVERTASAHLGEAEAIAGDLARDPTVTEDVVRSRVETVGELLSNVDGTGDDEADEHVERARERVAELLAD
;
A
#
# COMPACT_ATOMS: atom_id res chain seq x y z
N MET A 1 19.39 -9.66 -4.39
CA MET A 1 19.44 -9.90 -2.94
C MET A 1 18.00 -9.84 -2.45
N SER A 2 17.62 -10.60 -1.43
CA SER A 2 16.29 -10.42 -0.81
C SER A 2 16.24 -9.06 -0.13
N VAL A 3 15.07 -8.44 -0.07
CA VAL A 3 14.93 -7.14 0.62
C VAL A 3 15.35 -7.22 2.07
N ASP A 4 15.99 -6.16 2.55
CA ASP A 4 16.35 -5.95 3.94
C ASP A 4 15.11 -5.80 4.84
N ASP A 5 15.32 -5.99 6.14
CA ASP A 5 14.26 -5.95 7.14
C ASP A 5 13.65 -4.54 7.30
N GLU A 6 14.39 -3.47 6.97
CA GLU A 6 13.88 -2.10 7.04
C GLU A 6 12.84 -1.85 5.94
N THR A 7 13.16 -2.22 4.70
CA THR A 7 12.23 -2.20 3.57
C THR A 7 11.00 -3.05 3.87
N ARG A 8 11.17 -4.24 4.45
CA ARG A 8 10.05 -5.10 4.85
C ARG A 8 9.14 -4.42 5.88
N ALA A 9 9.72 -3.80 6.91
CA ALA A 9 8.94 -3.08 7.93
C ALA A 9 8.16 -1.88 7.34
N ARG A 10 8.72 -1.19 6.34
CA ARG A 10 8.02 -0.11 5.63
C ARG A 10 6.85 -0.64 4.80
N VAL A 11 7.01 -1.80 4.15
CA VAL A 11 5.93 -2.46 3.40
C VAL A 11 4.84 -2.99 4.34
N GLU A 12 5.21 -3.51 5.51
CA GLU A 12 4.25 -3.88 6.56
C GLU A 12 3.43 -2.67 7.02
N ALA A 13 4.07 -1.52 7.25
CA ALA A 13 3.37 -0.28 7.60
C ALA A 13 2.42 0.21 6.47
N LEU A 14 2.82 0.05 5.21
CA LEU A 14 1.94 0.31 4.06
C LEU A 14 0.72 -0.62 4.08
N TYR A 15 0.92 -1.92 4.32
CA TYR A 15 -0.16 -2.89 4.44
C TYR A 15 -1.13 -2.53 5.57
N ASP A 16 -0.62 -2.15 6.74
CA ASP A 16 -1.47 -1.78 7.89
C ASP A 16 -2.39 -0.60 7.59
N HIS A 17 -1.88 0.42 6.89
CA HIS A 17 -2.71 1.55 6.47
C HIS A 17 -3.79 1.14 5.47
N LEU A 18 -3.46 0.27 4.51
CA LEU A 18 -4.43 -0.22 3.53
C LEU A 18 -5.50 -1.09 4.19
N ALA A 19 -5.11 -1.99 5.09
CA ALA A 19 -6.03 -2.84 5.84
C ALA A 19 -7.00 -2.01 6.72
N ALA A 20 -6.51 -0.92 7.33
CA ALA A 20 -7.35 -0.02 8.11
C ALA A 20 -8.46 0.65 7.26
N THR A 21 -8.24 0.87 5.97
CA THR A 21 -9.29 1.39 5.07
C THR A 21 -10.38 0.34 4.78
N ALA A 22 -10.05 -0.95 4.81
CA ALA A 22 -11.01 -2.04 4.57
C ALA A 22 -12.01 -2.22 5.71
N GLU A 23 -11.67 -1.78 6.92
CA GLU A 23 -12.56 -1.77 8.09
C GLU A 23 -13.56 -0.59 8.08
N ARG A 24 -13.51 0.28 7.07
CA ARG A 24 -14.30 1.52 6.97
C ARG A 24 -15.32 1.49 5.83
N PRO A 25 -16.42 2.26 5.95
CA PRO A 25 -17.41 2.37 4.89
C PRO A 25 -16.88 3.26 3.75
N VAL A 26 -16.12 2.65 2.84
CA VAL A 26 -15.55 3.33 1.67
C VAL A 26 -16.44 3.21 0.42
N GLU A 27 -16.37 4.20 -0.48
CA GLU A 27 -16.98 4.14 -1.80
C GLU A 27 -16.56 2.89 -2.58
N ARG A 28 -17.48 2.27 -3.33
CA ARG A 28 -17.22 0.98 -4.01
C ARG A 28 -16.04 1.01 -4.98
N THR A 29 -15.87 2.11 -5.70
CA THR A 29 -14.77 2.26 -6.67
C THR A 29 -13.44 2.34 -5.95
N ALA A 30 -13.36 3.16 -4.88
CA ALA A 30 -12.19 3.24 -4.02
C ALA A 30 -11.88 1.88 -3.37
N SER A 31 -12.89 1.19 -2.86
CA SER A 31 -12.77 -0.13 -2.23
C SER A 31 -12.09 -1.17 -3.14
N ALA A 32 -12.41 -1.16 -4.44
CA ALA A 32 -11.80 -2.08 -5.39
C ALA A 32 -10.28 -1.83 -5.54
N HIS A 33 -9.88 -0.57 -5.70
CA HIS A 33 -8.47 -0.20 -5.81
C HIS A 33 -7.71 -0.43 -4.49
N LEU A 34 -8.32 -0.09 -3.35
CA LEU A 34 -7.74 -0.27 -2.02
C LEU A 34 -7.54 -1.74 -1.67
N GLY A 35 -8.52 -2.60 -1.98
CA GLY A 35 -8.40 -4.04 -1.74
C GLY A 35 -7.31 -4.69 -2.60
N GLU A 36 -7.14 -4.26 -3.85
CA GLU A 36 -6.04 -4.75 -4.69
C GLU A 36 -4.68 -4.26 -4.18
N ALA A 37 -4.59 -2.99 -3.79
CA ALA A 37 -3.38 -2.43 -3.19
C ALA A 37 -3.01 -3.18 -1.89
N GLU A 38 -3.99 -3.45 -1.02
CA GLU A 38 -3.82 -4.20 0.23
C GLU A 38 -3.26 -5.60 -0.06
N ALA A 39 -3.85 -6.31 -1.02
CA ALA A 39 -3.41 -7.65 -1.39
C ALA A 39 -1.94 -7.65 -1.86
N ILE A 40 -1.55 -6.69 -2.69
CA ILE A 40 -0.17 -6.56 -3.17
C ILE A 40 0.78 -6.27 -2.01
N ALA A 41 0.45 -5.31 -1.15
CA ALA A 41 1.29 -4.96 0.01
C ALA A 41 1.42 -6.14 0.99
N GLY A 42 0.32 -6.87 1.22
CA GLY A 42 0.30 -8.06 2.07
C GLY A 42 1.15 -9.20 1.52
N ASP A 43 1.14 -9.43 0.21
CA ASP A 43 2.01 -10.42 -0.45
C ASP A 43 3.49 -10.07 -0.25
N LEU A 44 3.86 -8.80 -0.46
CA LEU A 44 5.24 -8.33 -0.28
C LEU A 44 5.70 -8.42 1.19
N ALA A 45 4.84 -8.07 2.14
CA ALA A 45 5.15 -8.14 3.57
C ALA A 45 5.39 -9.58 4.03
N ARG A 46 4.62 -10.54 3.51
CA ARG A 46 4.63 -11.95 3.95
C ARG A 46 5.68 -12.80 3.26
N ASP A 47 6.14 -12.41 2.07
CA ASP A 47 7.15 -13.16 1.31
C ASP A 47 8.57 -12.66 1.62
N PRO A 48 9.37 -13.40 2.42
CA PRO A 48 10.74 -12.99 2.76
C PRO A 48 11.72 -13.12 1.59
N THR A 49 11.30 -13.72 0.46
CA THR A 49 12.16 -14.03 -0.68
C THR A 49 12.10 -12.97 -1.79
N VAL A 50 11.23 -11.96 -1.65
CA VAL A 50 11.12 -10.87 -2.62
C VAL A 50 12.42 -10.07 -2.73
N THR A 51 12.76 -9.69 -3.95
CA THR A 51 13.92 -8.86 -4.25
C THR A 51 13.53 -7.38 -4.28
N GLU A 52 14.50 -6.49 -4.12
CA GLU A 52 14.29 -5.03 -4.14
C GLU A 52 13.60 -4.58 -5.44
N ASP A 53 14.02 -5.11 -6.59
CA ASP A 53 13.37 -4.82 -7.88
C ASP A 53 11.87 -5.20 -7.91
N VAL A 54 11.51 -6.32 -7.27
CA VAL A 54 10.13 -6.79 -7.20
C VAL A 54 9.34 -5.90 -6.26
N VAL A 55 9.89 -5.57 -5.09
CA VAL A 55 9.25 -4.64 -4.15
C VAL A 55 9.01 -3.31 -4.84
N ARG A 56 10.01 -2.71 -5.48
CA ARG A 56 9.85 -1.43 -6.18
C ARG A 56 8.75 -1.50 -7.24
N SER A 57 8.79 -2.50 -8.13
CA SER A 57 7.79 -2.66 -9.18
C SER A 57 6.37 -2.83 -8.64
N ARG A 58 6.22 -3.56 -7.54
CA ARG A 58 4.91 -3.82 -6.92
C ARG A 58 4.42 -2.61 -6.13
N VAL A 59 5.32 -1.87 -5.48
CA VAL A 59 5.02 -0.59 -4.81
C VAL A 59 4.62 0.48 -5.83
N GLU A 60 5.24 0.53 -7.01
CA GLU A 60 4.78 1.39 -8.12
C GLU A 60 3.33 1.06 -8.49
N THR A 61 2.99 -0.23 -8.64
CA THR A 61 1.60 -0.65 -8.90
C THR A 61 0.65 -0.21 -7.80
N VAL A 62 1.05 -0.31 -6.53
CA VAL A 62 0.25 0.20 -5.40
C VAL A 62 0.04 1.71 -5.51
N GLY A 63 1.09 2.47 -5.84
CA GLY A 63 0.98 3.92 -6.08
C GLY A 63 0.00 4.26 -7.20
N GLU A 64 0.03 3.52 -8.30
CA GLU A 64 -0.92 3.68 -9.41
C GLU A 64 -2.36 3.40 -8.96
N LEU A 65 -2.60 2.32 -8.21
CA LEU A 65 -3.93 2.00 -7.66
C LEU A 65 -4.43 3.12 -6.73
N LEU A 66 -3.57 3.60 -5.82
CA LEU A 66 -3.91 4.70 -4.92
C LEU A 66 -4.18 6.01 -5.68
N SER A 67 -3.55 6.24 -6.83
CA SER A 67 -3.81 7.43 -7.66
C SER A 67 -5.21 7.46 -8.27
N ASN A 68 -5.89 6.31 -8.37
CA ASN A 68 -7.27 6.20 -8.84
C ASN A 68 -8.30 6.43 -7.72
N VAL A 69 -7.85 6.68 -6.48
CA VAL A 69 -8.72 6.96 -5.33
C VAL A 69 -8.78 8.47 -5.11
N ASP A 70 -9.75 9.15 -5.72
CA ASP A 70 -9.95 10.60 -5.50
C ASP A 70 -10.47 10.93 -4.09
N GLY A 71 -11.07 9.95 -3.42
CA GLY A 71 -11.58 10.02 -2.05
C GLY A 71 -12.39 8.78 -1.73
N THR A 72 -12.49 8.45 -0.45
CA THR A 72 -13.18 7.26 0.05
C THR A 72 -14.57 7.57 0.59
N GLY A 73 -14.85 8.85 0.87
CA GLY A 73 -16.09 9.31 1.48
C GLY A 73 -16.10 9.24 3.01
N ASP A 74 -14.97 8.91 3.62
CA ASP A 74 -14.74 8.86 5.05
C ASP A 74 -13.38 9.52 5.37
N ASP A 75 -13.39 10.53 6.24
CA ASP A 75 -12.20 11.33 6.52
C ASP A 75 -11.06 10.49 7.15
N GLU A 76 -11.38 9.45 7.92
CA GLU A 76 -10.37 8.57 8.54
C GLU A 76 -9.75 7.61 7.50
N ALA A 77 -10.56 7.05 6.59
CA ALA A 77 -10.03 6.27 5.48
C ALA A 77 -9.21 7.13 4.51
N ASP A 78 -9.60 8.38 4.26
CA ASP A 78 -8.81 9.31 3.46
C ASP A 78 -7.45 9.60 4.12
N GLU A 79 -7.39 9.81 5.44
CA GLU A 79 -6.12 9.94 6.16
C GLU A 79 -5.23 8.70 5.95
N HIS A 80 -5.79 7.49 6.09
CA HIS A 80 -5.04 6.25 5.86
C HIS A 80 -4.53 6.12 4.41
N VAL A 81 -5.32 6.53 3.43
CA VAL A 81 -4.91 6.56 2.02
C VAL A 81 -3.77 7.56 1.80
N GLU A 82 -3.84 8.75 2.39
CA GLU A 82 -2.74 9.71 2.33
C GLU A 82 -1.45 9.17 2.95
N ARG A 83 -1.53 8.54 4.13
CA ARG A 83 -0.38 7.87 4.76
C ARG A 83 0.19 6.75 3.88
N ALA A 84 -0.67 5.95 3.25
CA ALA A 84 -0.23 4.90 2.34
C ALA A 84 0.53 5.49 1.14
N ARG A 85 0.07 6.62 0.57
CA ARG A 85 0.77 7.33 -0.51
C ARG A 85 2.13 7.86 -0.07
N GLU A 86 2.23 8.42 1.13
CA GLU A 86 3.51 8.85 1.71
C GLU A 86 4.50 7.68 1.78
N ARG A 87 4.06 6.51 2.27
CA ARG A 87 4.92 5.31 2.34
C ARG A 87 5.34 4.77 0.99
N VAL A 88 4.45 4.78 0.01
CA VAL A 88 4.81 4.44 -1.37
C VAL A 88 5.90 5.37 -1.89
N ALA A 89 5.76 6.69 -1.68
CA ALA A 89 6.76 7.64 -2.14
C ALA A 89 8.13 7.44 -1.46
N GLU A 90 8.15 7.17 -0.15
CA GLU A 90 9.38 6.84 0.59
C GLU A 90 10.05 5.58 0.05
N LEU A 91 9.28 4.51 -0.19
CA LEU A 91 9.78 3.24 -0.72
C LEU A 91 10.33 3.34 -2.16
N LEU A 92 9.89 4.33 -2.94
CA LEU A 92 10.37 4.57 -4.30
C LEU A 92 11.52 5.59 -4.37
N ALA A 93 11.79 6.31 -3.27
CA ALA A 93 12.84 7.31 -3.19
C ALA A 93 14.19 6.74 -2.71
N ASP A 94 14.19 5.54 -2.13
CA ASP A 94 15.39 4.78 -1.70
C ASP A 94 16.10 4.07 -2.88
#